data_AF-A0A7S0BVS8-F1
#
_entry.id   AF-A0A7S0BVS8-F1
#
_cell.length_a   1.000
_cell.length_b   1.000
_cell.length_c   1.000
_cell.angle_alpha   90.00
_cell.angle_beta   90.00
_cell.angle_gamma   90.00
#
_symmetry.space_group_name_H-M   'P 1'
#
loop_
_entity.id
_entity.type
_entity.pdbx_description
1 polymer ?
#
loop_
_entity_poly.entity_id
_entity_poly.type
_entity_poly.pdbx_seq_one_letter_code
_entity_poly.pdbx_strand_id
1 'polypeptide(L)'
;RPIGEWMGKIKHDTNITKIALSQSIDGQHMRRLAFVDEKKELHISPVVPISGLKKQFAVQRMGAQIDSIAWNDKSDILTAITDSRMVTWLHPNSLYVDKDLFPLSTETKDGSAYGKCSEILSFNGSKITVIVDNGALVTSHISQYPILIHDFVSTNRWTEAVQMCRFVKKPQLWATLASLSIQHNELETAKVAFSAIKK
;
A
#
# COMPACT_ATOMS: atom_id res chain seq x y z
N ARG A 1 17.29 27.64 17.34
CA ARG A 1 15.93 27.03 17.23
C ARG A 1 16.11 25.53 17.35
N PRO A 2 15.50 24.82 18.32
CA PRO A 2 15.62 23.38 18.37
C PRO A 2 14.93 22.78 17.14
N ILE A 3 15.61 21.85 16.48
CA ILE A 3 15.06 21.02 15.42
C ILE A 3 14.11 20.02 16.10
N GLY A 4 12.82 20.07 15.73
CA GLY A 4 11.86 19.00 16.00
C GLY A 4 11.15 19.08 17.36
N GLU A 5 10.09 19.89 17.44
CA GLU A 5 8.98 19.51 18.31
C GLU A 5 8.38 18.20 17.74
N TRP A 6 8.47 17.13 18.51
CA TRP A 6 7.97 15.80 18.17
C TRP A 6 6.45 15.85 17.98
N MET A 7 5.98 16.00 16.75
CA MET A 7 4.56 16.32 16.44
C MET A 7 3.55 15.19 16.70
N GLY A 8 3.96 14.02 17.20
CA GLY A 8 3.00 12.99 17.64
C GLY A 8 3.67 11.68 17.99
N LYS A 9 3.25 11.07 19.11
CA LYS A 9 3.63 9.70 19.46
C LYS A 9 2.58 8.74 18.89
N ILE A 10 3.00 7.81 18.05
CA ILE A 10 2.19 6.65 17.68
C ILE A 10 2.31 5.66 18.84
N LYS A 11 1.19 5.35 19.50
CA LYS A 11 1.14 4.36 20.58
C LYS A 11 0.49 3.08 20.07
N HIS A 12 1.06 1.95 20.45
CA HIS A 12 0.52 0.61 20.20
C HIS A 12 0.62 -0.20 21.49
N ASP A 13 -0.37 -1.05 21.75
CA ASP A 13 -0.50 -1.75 23.04
C ASP A 13 0.41 -2.98 23.16
N THR A 14 0.91 -3.48 22.03
CA THR A 14 1.78 -4.65 21.96
C THR A 14 3.13 -4.28 21.36
N ASN A 15 4.17 -5.07 21.63
CA ASN A 15 5.48 -4.78 21.05
C ASN A 15 5.43 -4.90 19.52
N ILE A 16 6.26 -4.09 18.88
CA ILE A 16 6.39 -4.02 17.44
C ILE A 16 7.58 -4.89 17.04
N THR A 17 7.37 -5.82 16.10
CA THR A 17 8.39 -6.76 15.63
C THR A 17 9.01 -6.33 14.31
N LYS A 18 8.24 -5.64 13.45
CA LYS A 18 8.72 -5.12 12.16
C LYS A 18 8.15 -3.72 11.91
N ILE A 19 8.94 -2.89 11.24
CA ILE A 19 8.54 -1.56 10.78
C ILE A 19 9.00 -1.36 9.34
N ALA A 20 8.20 -0.65 8.56
CA ALA A 20 8.55 -0.28 7.19
C ALA A 20 7.90 1.06 6.84
N LEU A 21 8.66 1.93 6.19
CA LEU A 21 8.24 3.29 5.85
C LEU A 21 8.02 3.40 4.34
N SER A 22 6.91 4.01 3.93
CA SER A 22 6.65 4.33 2.52
C SER A 22 7.73 5.27 1.95
N GLN A 23 8.02 5.09 0.66
CA GLN A 23 9.08 5.77 -0.09
C GLN A 23 8.54 6.68 -1.21
N SER A 24 7.23 6.78 -1.38
CA SER A 24 6.62 7.65 -2.39
C SER A 24 6.90 9.14 -2.12
N ILE A 25 6.92 9.93 -3.18
CA ILE A 25 7.37 11.33 -3.17
C ILE A 25 6.18 12.32 -3.07
N ASP A 26 4.95 11.83 -2.91
CA ASP A 26 3.70 12.63 -2.95
C ASP A 26 3.50 13.59 -1.76
N GLY A 27 4.56 13.86 -1.00
CA GLY A 27 4.62 14.83 0.09
C GLY A 27 4.63 14.20 1.47
N GLN A 28 5.20 14.92 2.45
CA GLN A 28 5.43 14.41 3.81
C GLN A 28 4.15 13.97 4.53
N HIS A 29 3.01 14.59 4.23
CA HIS A 29 1.70 14.28 4.81
C HIS A 29 1.10 12.96 4.28
N MET A 30 1.56 12.49 3.11
CA MET A 30 1.16 11.20 2.55
C MET A 30 2.04 10.05 3.03
N ARG A 31 3.12 10.34 3.77
CA ARG A 31 4.00 9.30 4.29
C ARG A 31 3.28 8.43 5.32
N ARG A 32 3.34 7.12 5.10
CA ARG A 32 2.79 6.06 5.94
C ARG A 32 3.87 5.20 6.54
N LEU A 33 3.70 4.87 7.82
CA LEU A 33 4.40 3.84 8.54
C LEU A 33 3.53 2.58 8.54
N ALA A 34 4.09 1.47 8.08
CA ALA A 34 3.52 0.15 8.27
C ALA A 34 4.32 -0.56 9.37
N PHE A 35 3.65 -1.29 10.25
CA PHE A 35 4.32 -2.06 11.28
C PHE A 35 3.57 -3.34 11.61
N VAL A 36 4.31 -4.36 12.04
CA VAL A 36 3.77 -5.64 12.48
C VAL A 36 4.03 -5.79 13.96
N ASP A 37 3.02 -6.21 14.71
CA ASP A 37 3.15 -6.45 16.14
C ASP A 37 3.48 -7.92 16.48
N GLU A 38 3.67 -8.22 17.77
CA GLU A 38 3.89 -9.59 18.26
C GLU A 38 2.74 -10.55 17.98
N LYS A 39 1.52 -10.03 17.73
CA LYS A 39 0.36 -10.84 17.34
C LYS A 39 0.34 -11.13 15.83
N LYS A 40 1.40 -10.75 15.11
CA LYS A 40 1.51 -10.81 13.65
C LYS A 40 0.42 -10.02 12.94
N GLU A 41 -0.10 -8.95 13.55
CA GLU A 41 -1.05 -8.06 12.91
C GLU A 41 -0.31 -6.91 12.22
N LEU A 42 -0.65 -6.66 10.95
CA LEU A 42 -0.15 -5.52 10.21
C LEU A 42 -1.04 -4.32 10.45
N HIS A 43 -0.42 -3.22 10.82
CA HIS A 43 -1.05 -1.92 11.00
C HIS A 43 -0.38 -0.87 10.13
N ILE A 44 -1.15 0.17 9.80
CA ILE A 44 -0.68 1.35 9.10
C ILE A 44 -1.05 2.61 9.88
N SER A 45 -0.18 3.62 9.81
CA SER A 45 -0.41 4.92 10.42
C SER A 45 0.23 6.05 9.60
N PRO A 46 -0.39 7.23 9.53
CA PRO A 46 0.27 8.44 9.04
C PRO A 46 1.45 8.81 9.91
N VAL A 47 2.54 9.30 9.30
CA VAL A 47 3.73 9.74 10.04
C VAL A 47 3.59 11.18 10.52
N VAL A 48 3.03 12.04 9.67
CA VAL A 48 2.78 13.44 10.00
C VAL A 48 1.29 13.60 10.29
N PRO A 49 0.90 13.97 11.52
CA PRO A 49 -0.48 14.29 11.81
C PRO A 49 -0.86 15.60 11.10
N ILE A 50 -2.02 15.61 10.45
CA ILE A 50 -2.60 16.84 9.90
C ILE A 50 -3.31 17.58 11.04
N SER A 51 -2.89 18.83 11.28
CA SER A 51 -3.47 19.67 12.33
C SER A 51 -4.99 19.78 12.17
N GLY A 52 -5.74 19.55 13.26
CA GLY A 52 -7.20 19.71 13.30
C GLY A 52 -8.05 18.46 13.00
N LEU A 53 -7.48 17.36 12.48
CA LEU A 53 -8.25 16.19 12.02
C LEU A 53 -7.89 14.90 12.79
N LYS A 54 -8.05 14.89 14.12
CA LYS A 54 -7.58 13.79 14.99
C LYS A 54 -8.17 12.40 14.71
N LYS A 55 -9.42 12.30 14.25
CA LYS A 55 -10.12 11.01 14.05
C LYS A 55 -9.81 10.31 12.73
N GLN A 56 -9.36 11.04 11.72
CA GLN A 56 -9.16 10.52 10.36
C GLN A 56 -7.79 9.83 10.17
N PHE A 57 -6.93 9.85 11.20
CA PHE A 57 -5.52 9.46 11.12
C PHE A 57 -5.09 8.48 12.23
N ALA A 58 -6.00 7.63 12.69
CA ALA A 58 -5.69 6.58 13.66
C ALA A 58 -4.90 5.43 13.03
N VAL A 59 -4.17 4.69 13.85
CA VAL A 59 -3.62 3.38 13.47
C VAL A 59 -4.78 2.53 12.94
N GLN A 60 -4.64 1.98 11.74
CA GLN A 60 -5.62 1.07 11.16
C GLN A 60 -4.98 -0.31 10.98
N ARG A 61 -5.71 -1.35 11.35
CA ARG A 61 -5.33 -2.74 11.08
C ARG A 61 -5.59 -3.05 9.61
N MET A 62 -4.60 -3.61 8.92
CA MET A 62 -4.66 -4.00 7.51
C MET A 62 -4.76 -5.51 7.30
N GLY A 63 -4.15 -6.30 8.18
CA GLY A 63 -4.01 -7.74 8.00
C GLY A 63 -3.56 -8.46 9.27
N ALA A 64 -3.53 -9.79 9.20
CA ALA A 64 -3.14 -10.68 10.29
C ALA A 64 -2.26 -11.81 9.76
N GLN A 65 -1.58 -12.53 10.65
CA GLN A 65 -0.64 -13.62 10.29
C GLN A 65 0.42 -13.17 9.29
N ILE A 66 1.00 -12.00 9.54
CA ILE A 66 1.97 -11.37 8.65
C ILE A 66 3.37 -11.84 9.04
N ASP A 67 4.07 -12.46 8.09
CA ASP A 67 5.44 -12.92 8.29
C ASP A 67 6.46 -11.84 7.91
N SER A 68 6.21 -11.11 6.82
CA SER A 68 7.06 -10.00 6.39
C SER A 68 6.32 -9.00 5.52
N ILE A 69 6.85 -7.77 5.44
CA ILE A 69 6.29 -6.66 4.69
C ILE A 69 7.38 -5.90 3.95
N ALA A 70 7.04 -5.29 2.81
CA ALA A 70 7.92 -4.35 2.13
C ALA A 70 7.11 -3.31 1.34
N TRP A 71 7.50 -2.05 1.47
CA TRP A 71 7.03 -0.99 0.57
C TRP A 71 7.78 -1.06 -0.75
N ASN A 72 7.08 -0.67 -1.82
CA ASN A 72 7.72 -0.41 -3.10
C ASN A 72 8.72 0.76 -2.98
N ASP A 73 9.76 0.73 -3.81
CA ASP A 73 10.83 1.72 -3.81
C ASP A 73 10.39 3.12 -4.25
N LYS A 74 9.31 3.24 -5.03
CA LYS A 74 8.86 4.52 -5.59
C LYS A 74 7.36 4.78 -5.45
N SER A 75 6.53 3.75 -5.55
CA SER A 75 5.07 3.89 -5.51
C SER A 75 4.52 3.63 -4.11
N ASP A 76 3.34 4.20 -3.78
CA ASP A 76 2.64 3.89 -2.53
C ASP A 76 1.93 2.53 -2.63
N ILE A 77 2.73 1.47 -2.69
CA ILE A 77 2.30 0.07 -2.80
C ILE A 77 3.00 -0.71 -1.69
N LEU A 78 2.22 -1.46 -0.90
CA LEU A 78 2.73 -2.32 0.16
C LEU A 78 2.47 -3.78 -0.20
N THR A 79 3.46 -4.64 0.00
CA THR A 79 3.28 -6.08 -0.12
C THR A 79 3.60 -6.77 1.20
N ALA A 80 2.95 -7.91 1.45
CA ALA A 80 3.19 -8.76 2.60
C ALA A 80 3.12 -10.23 2.21
N ILE A 81 3.83 -11.07 2.97
CA ILE A 81 3.62 -12.52 2.98
C ILE A 81 2.80 -12.88 4.22
N THR A 82 1.72 -13.62 3.99
CA THR A 82 0.78 -14.08 5.02
C THR A 82 0.16 -15.41 4.60
N ASP A 83 0.11 -16.38 5.51
CA ASP A 83 -0.57 -17.67 5.31
C ASP A 83 -0.33 -18.32 3.94
N SER A 84 0.94 -18.40 3.51
CA SER A 84 1.35 -18.94 2.20
C SER A 84 0.79 -18.17 0.99
N ARG A 85 0.55 -16.87 1.14
CA ARG A 85 0.09 -15.96 0.10
C ARG A 85 0.92 -14.70 0.09
N MET A 86 1.06 -14.11 -1.09
CA MET A 86 1.54 -12.74 -1.24
C MET A 86 0.34 -11.83 -1.45
N VAL A 87 0.15 -10.89 -0.53
CA VAL A 87 -0.91 -9.89 -0.60
C VAL A 87 -0.26 -8.55 -0.92
N THR A 88 -0.73 -7.88 -1.97
CA THR A 88 -0.21 -6.58 -2.41
C THR A 88 -1.36 -5.57 -2.41
N TRP A 89 -1.27 -4.59 -1.52
CA TRP A 89 -2.17 -3.44 -1.48
C TRP A 89 -1.66 -2.39 -2.45
N LEU A 90 -2.39 -2.18 -3.54
CA LEU A 90 -1.99 -1.28 -4.62
C LEU A 90 -2.09 0.20 -4.24
N HIS A 91 -2.87 0.51 -3.20
CA HIS A 91 -2.91 1.83 -2.57
C HIS A 91 -3.33 1.67 -1.09
N PRO A 92 -2.39 1.40 -0.17
CA PRO A 92 -2.67 1.18 1.26
C PRO A 92 -3.41 2.35 1.91
N ASN A 93 -3.17 3.57 1.42
CA ASN A 93 -3.83 4.77 1.93
C ASN A 93 -5.35 4.80 1.67
N SER A 94 -5.87 3.92 0.81
CA SER A 94 -7.32 3.77 0.61
C SER A 94 -8.09 3.53 1.91
N LEU A 95 -7.49 2.90 2.94
CA LEU A 95 -8.12 2.75 4.27
C LEU A 95 -8.55 4.06 4.94
N TYR A 96 -7.87 5.16 4.62
CA TYR A 96 -8.15 6.49 5.16
C TYR A 96 -9.05 7.32 4.24
N VAL A 97 -9.13 6.93 2.96
CA VAL A 97 -9.89 7.62 1.92
C VAL A 97 -11.30 7.02 1.82
N ASP A 98 -11.38 5.73 1.56
CA ASP A 98 -12.61 4.94 1.44
C ASP A 98 -12.30 3.47 1.76
N LYS A 99 -12.84 3.00 2.89
CA LYS A 99 -12.60 1.64 3.39
C LYS A 99 -13.16 0.56 2.46
N ASP A 100 -14.15 0.87 1.64
CA ASP A 100 -14.74 -0.08 0.71
C ASP A 100 -13.84 -0.27 -0.53
N LEU A 101 -12.99 0.71 -0.87
CA LEU A 101 -11.99 0.59 -1.93
C LEU A 101 -10.75 -0.21 -1.51
N PHE A 102 -10.47 -0.31 -0.22
CA PHE A 102 -9.30 -1.05 0.28
C PHE A 102 -9.26 -2.52 -0.16
N PRO A 103 -10.30 -3.35 0.10
CA PRO A 103 -10.28 -4.74 -0.36
C PRO A 103 -10.29 -4.84 -1.89
N LEU A 104 -10.93 -3.88 -2.58
CA LEU A 104 -11.01 -3.88 -4.04
C LEU A 104 -9.68 -3.54 -4.72
N SER A 105 -8.82 -2.75 -4.06
CA SER A 105 -7.48 -2.37 -4.55
C SER A 105 -6.37 -3.30 -4.04
N THR A 106 -6.72 -4.54 -3.68
CA THR A 106 -5.79 -5.55 -3.18
C THR A 106 -5.63 -6.67 -4.20
N GLU A 107 -4.39 -7.02 -4.53
CA GLU A 107 -4.06 -8.24 -5.29
C GLU A 107 -3.58 -9.33 -4.33
N THR A 108 -3.93 -10.58 -4.61
CA THR A 108 -3.43 -11.74 -3.87
C THR A 108 -2.90 -12.76 -4.86
N LYS A 109 -1.73 -13.32 -4.56
CA LYS A 109 -1.09 -14.37 -5.34
C LYS A 109 -0.76 -15.55 -4.44
N ASP A 110 -0.69 -16.72 -5.05
CA ASP A 110 -0.19 -17.92 -4.38
C ASP A 110 1.27 -17.68 -3.95
N GLY A 111 1.54 -17.99 -2.69
CA GLY A 111 2.84 -17.88 -2.06
C GLY A 111 3.27 -19.20 -1.42
N SER A 112 2.66 -20.31 -1.82
CA SER A 112 2.99 -21.67 -1.34
C SER A 112 4.48 -21.99 -1.43
N ALA A 113 5.19 -21.43 -2.41
CA ALA A 113 6.62 -21.60 -2.62
C ALA A 113 7.51 -20.86 -1.60
N TYR A 114 6.97 -19.95 -0.78
CA TYR A 114 7.79 -19.17 0.16
C TYR A 114 8.09 -19.91 1.47
N GLY A 115 7.30 -20.92 1.81
CA GLY A 115 7.44 -21.64 3.08
C GLY A 115 7.05 -20.78 4.29
N LYS A 116 7.45 -21.21 5.49
CA LYS A 116 7.16 -20.51 6.75
C LYS A 116 8.24 -19.48 7.07
N CYS A 117 7.87 -18.35 7.68
CA CYS A 117 8.86 -17.35 8.13
C CYS A 117 9.70 -16.72 6.99
N SER A 118 9.17 -16.70 5.77
CA SER A 118 9.84 -16.03 4.64
C SER A 118 9.91 -14.52 4.85
N GLU A 119 10.99 -13.91 4.39
CA GLU A 119 11.23 -12.48 4.53
C GLU A 119 11.37 -11.79 3.17
N ILE A 120 10.56 -10.76 2.96
CA ILE A 120 10.70 -9.88 1.81
C ILE A 120 11.91 -8.96 2.04
N LEU A 121 12.94 -9.08 1.22
CA LEU A 121 14.16 -8.28 1.30
C LEU A 121 14.04 -6.95 0.57
N SER A 122 13.33 -6.94 -0.57
CA SER A 122 13.15 -5.73 -1.37
C SER A 122 11.94 -5.83 -2.29
N PHE A 123 11.40 -4.65 -2.62
CA PHE A 123 10.35 -4.50 -3.62
C PHE A 123 10.68 -3.29 -4.51
N ASN A 124 11.29 -3.58 -5.66
CA ASN A 124 11.81 -2.55 -6.58
C ASN A 124 11.08 -2.65 -7.92
N GLY A 125 10.36 -1.59 -8.30
CA GLY A 125 9.47 -1.64 -9.45
C GLY A 125 8.50 -2.82 -9.33
N SER A 126 8.44 -3.68 -10.33
CA SER A 126 7.56 -4.87 -10.29
C SER A 126 8.19 -6.11 -9.67
N LYS A 127 9.44 -6.04 -9.20
CA LYS A 127 10.22 -7.19 -8.71
C LYS A 127 10.26 -7.21 -7.19
N ILE A 128 9.93 -8.36 -6.61
CA ILE A 128 9.96 -8.63 -5.18
C ILE A 128 10.98 -9.72 -4.94
N THR A 129 11.96 -9.46 -4.06
CA THR A 129 12.96 -10.46 -3.67
C THR A 129 12.62 -10.99 -2.29
N VAL A 130 12.49 -12.30 -2.18
CA VAL A 130 12.11 -13.00 -0.94
C VAL A 130 13.21 -13.97 -0.56
N ILE A 131 13.61 -13.98 0.71
CA ILE A 131 14.34 -15.11 1.28
C ILE A 131 13.32 -16.08 1.87
N VAL A 132 13.34 -17.32 1.39
CA VAL A 132 12.40 -18.37 1.83
C VAL A 132 12.97 -19.14 3.02
N ASP A 133 12.16 -20.03 3.61
CA ASP A 133 12.47 -20.74 4.85
C ASP A 133 13.78 -21.54 4.84
N ASN A 134 14.17 -22.08 3.68
CA ASN A 134 15.43 -22.80 3.47
C ASN A 134 16.65 -21.88 3.21
N GLY A 135 16.47 -20.55 3.30
CA GLY A 135 17.50 -19.54 3.06
C GLY A 135 17.74 -19.19 1.59
N ALA A 136 17.03 -19.81 0.63
CA ALA A 136 17.16 -19.48 -0.78
C ALA A 136 16.52 -18.13 -1.12
N LEU A 137 17.06 -17.48 -2.15
CA LEU A 137 16.47 -16.25 -2.71
C LEU A 137 15.53 -16.60 -3.86
N VAL A 138 14.26 -16.25 -3.69
CA VAL A 138 13.20 -16.39 -4.69
C VAL A 138 12.79 -15.01 -5.18
N THR A 139 12.63 -14.89 -6.49
CA THR A 139 12.10 -13.67 -7.11
C THR A 139 10.64 -13.85 -7.46
N SER A 140 9.81 -12.92 -7.01
CA SER A 140 8.40 -12.80 -7.38
C SER A 140 8.16 -11.49 -8.13
N HIS A 141 7.04 -11.43 -8.84
CA HIS A 141 6.69 -10.26 -9.65
C HIS A 141 5.22 -9.89 -9.47
N ILE A 142 4.94 -8.58 -9.43
CA ILE A 142 3.61 -8.04 -9.66
C ILE A 142 3.47 -7.56 -11.11
N SER A 143 2.25 -7.25 -11.52
CA SER A 143 2.05 -6.55 -12.80
C SER A 143 2.68 -5.16 -12.74
N GLN A 144 3.11 -4.61 -13.88
CA GLN A 144 3.65 -3.25 -13.95
C GLN A 144 2.56 -2.16 -13.93
N TYR A 145 1.30 -2.50 -14.21
CA TYR A 145 0.22 -1.52 -14.33
C TYR A 145 -0.05 -0.70 -13.05
N PRO A 146 -0.04 -1.27 -11.83
CA PRO A 146 -0.20 -0.47 -10.61
C PRO A 146 0.87 0.61 -10.48
N ILE A 147 2.13 0.27 -10.78
CA ILE A 147 3.26 1.21 -10.71
C ILE A 147 3.08 2.33 -11.74
N LEU A 148 2.68 1.99 -12.97
CA LEU A 148 2.42 2.98 -14.00
C LEU A 148 1.23 3.89 -13.68
N ILE A 149 0.20 3.39 -13.00
CA ILE A 149 -0.90 4.23 -12.52
C ILE A 149 -0.38 5.27 -11.52
N HIS A 150 0.46 4.87 -10.55
CA HIS A 150 1.09 5.80 -9.61
C HIS A 150 1.97 6.84 -10.35
N ASP A 151 2.71 6.42 -11.38
CA ASP A 151 3.52 7.33 -12.21
C ASP A 151 2.65 8.35 -12.96
N PHE A 152 1.57 7.91 -13.60
CA PHE A 152 0.63 8.81 -14.26
C PHE A 152 -0.03 9.79 -13.30
N VAL A 153 -0.44 9.33 -12.11
CA VAL A 153 -1.05 10.21 -11.09
C VAL A 153 -0.06 11.25 -10.58
N SER A 154 1.17 10.86 -10.23
CA SER A 154 2.20 11.79 -9.75
C SER A 154 2.62 12.82 -10.80
N THR A 155 2.45 12.50 -12.10
CA THR A 155 2.72 13.40 -13.23
C THR A 155 1.46 14.12 -13.77
N ASN A 156 0.33 14.01 -13.06
CA ASN A 156 -0.96 14.63 -13.42
C ASN A 156 -1.55 14.18 -14.77
N ARG A 157 -1.20 12.96 -15.21
CA ARG A 157 -1.59 12.32 -16.48
C ARG A 157 -2.81 11.40 -16.31
N TRP A 158 -3.90 11.97 -15.81
CA TRP A 158 -5.11 11.22 -15.46
C TRP A 158 -5.78 10.54 -16.65
N THR A 159 -5.74 11.16 -17.82
CA THR A 159 -6.33 10.62 -19.05
C THR A 159 -5.67 9.29 -19.44
N GLU A 160 -4.34 9.23 -19.38
CA GLU A 160 -3.59 8.00 -19.65
C GLU A 160 -3.85 6.92 -18.61
N ALA A 161 -4.00 7.28 -17.32
CA ALA A 161 -4.39 6.33 -16.28
C ALA A 161 -5.77 5.70 -16.57
N VAL A 162 -6.76 6.50 -16.99
CA VAL A 162 -8.09 6.01 -17.38
C VAL A 162 -8.01 5.13 -18.61
N GLN A 163 -7.25 5.52 -19.64
CA GLN A 163 -7.07 4.73 -20.86
C GLN A 163 -6.41 3.38 -20.55
N MET A 164 -5.39 3.36 -19.69
CA MET A 164 -4.77 2.13 -19.22
C MET A 164 -5.78 1.23 -18.51
N CYS A 165 -6.58 1.77 -17.58
CA CYS A 165 -7.58 0.97 -16.87
C CYS A 165 -8.64 0.40 -17.82
N ARG A 166 -9.06 1.15 -18.84
CA ARG A 166 -9.97 0.67 -19.91
C ARG A 166 -9.35 -0.43 -20.75
N PHE A 167 -8.05 -0.36 -21.02
CA PHE A 167 -7.32 -1.37 -21.78
C PHE A 167 -7.13 -2.66 -20.99
N VAL A 168 -6.66 -2.56 -19.74
CA VAL A 168 -6.31 -3.72 -18.90
C VAL A 168 -7.56 -4.39 -18.31
N LYS A 169 -8.64 -3.64 -18.06
CA LYS A 169 -9.94 -4.14 -17.58
C LYS A 169 -9.86 -4.94 -16.28
N LYS A 170 -8.94 -4.56 -15.39
CA LYS A 170 -8.83 -5.15 -14.04
C LYS A 170 -9.56 -4.30 -13.01
N PRO A 171 -10.44 -4.89 -12.18
CA PRO A 171 -11.18 -4.14 -11.17
C PRO A 171 -10.25 -3.53 -10.11
N GLN A 172 -9.15 -4.21 -9.76
CA GLN A 172 -8.18 -3.71 -8.79
C GLN A 172 -7.57 -2.39 -9.23
N LEU A 173 -7.23 -2.26 -10.52
CA LEU A 173 -6.66 -1.02 -11.06
C LEU A 173 -7.68 0.12 -11.06
N TRP A 174 -8.95 -0.17 -11.37
CA TRP A 174 -10.02 0.82 -11.25
C TRP A 174 -10.23 1.27 -9.81
N ALA A 175 -10.20 0.37 -8.84
CA ALA A 175 -10.27 0.70 -7.42
C ALA A 175 -9.08 1.54 -6.95
N THR A 176 -7.87 1.20 -7.38
CA THR A 176 -6.67 2.01 -7.14
C THR A 176 -6.82 3.41 -7.72
N LEU A 177 -7.25 3.52 -8.97
CA LEU A 177 -7.45 4.81 -9.64
C LEU A 177 -8.53 5.64 -8.92
N ALA A 178 -9.66 5.04 -8.55
CA ALA A 178 -10.72 5.73 -7.80
C ALA A 178 -10.18 6.30 -6.47
N SER A 179 -9.40 5.50 -5.74
CA SER A 179 -8.83 5.91 -4.46
C SER A 179 -7.81 7.04 -4.62
N LEU A 180 -6.91 6.95 -5.61
CA LEU A 180 -5.95 8.00 -5.94
C LEU A 180 -6.64 9.29 -6.40
N SER A 181 -7.70 9.18 -7.20
CA SER A 181 -8.46 10.35 -7.66
C SER A 181 -9.13 11.09 -6.50
N ILE A 182 -9.70 10.39 -5.51
CA ILE A 182 -10.24 11.04 -4.31
C ILE A 182 -9.12 11.71 -3.51
N GLN A 183 -7.98 11.03 -3.33
CA GLN A 183 -6.83 11.58 -2.60
C GLN A 183 -6.34 12.90 -3.20
N HIS A 184 -6.29 13.00 -4.53
CA HIS A 184 -5.82 14.19 -5.24
C HIS A 184 -6.95 15.18 -5.61
N ASN A 185 -8.19 14.96 -5.15
CA ASN A 185 -9.37 15.76 -5.49
C ASN A 185 -9.70 15.81 -7.00
N GLU A 186 -9.33 14.79 -7.77
CA GLU A 186 -9.63 14.67 -9.20
C GLU A 186 -11.01 14.01 -9.43
N LEU A 187 -12.06 14.81 -9.30
CA LEU A 187 -13.45 14.32 -9.24
C LEU A 187 -13.93 13.66 -10.54
N GLU A 188 -13.49 14.14 -11.71
CA GLU A 188 -13.94 13.60 -13.00
C GLU A 188 -13.41 12.19 -13.21
N THR A 189 -12.14 11.95 -12.90
CA THR A 189 -11.56 10.61 -12.96
C THR A 189 -12.19 9.67 -11.92
N ALA A 190 -12.46 10.18 -10.70
CA ALA A 190 -13.14 9.41 -9.67
C ALA A 190 -14.52 8.91 -10.16
N LYS A 191 -15.35 9.77 -10.76
CA LYS A 191 -16.67 9.38 -11.32
C LYS A 191 -16.55 8.26 -12.35
N VAL A 192 -15.58 8.36 -13.26
CA VAL A 192 -15.33 7.33 -14.28
C VAL A 192 -14.91 6.01 -13.64
N ALA A 193 -13.98 6.06 -12.67
CA ALA A 193 -13.48 4.88 -12.00
C ALA A 193 -14.56 4.17 -11.17
N PHE A 194 -15.34 4.91 -10.37
CA PHE A 194 -16.47 4.33 -9.64
C PHE A 194 -17.54 3.73 -10.55
N SER A 195 -17.79 4.35 -11.70
CA SER A 195 -18.72 3.80 -12.70
C SER A 195 -18.21 2.50 -13.32
N ALA A 196 -16.89 2.31 -13.39
CA ALA A 196 -16.27 1.08 -13.87
C ALA A 196 -16.21 -0.03 -12.81
N ILE A 197 -16.10 0.30 -11.52
CA ILE A 197 -16.10 -0.66 -10.41
C ILE A 197 -17.49 -1.26 -10.17
N LYS A 198 -18.55 -0.45 -10.34
CA LYS A 198 -19.94 -0.86 -10.12
C LYS A 198 -20.56 -1.68 -11.26
N LYS A 199 -19.82 -1.89 -12.35
CA LYS A 199 -20.24 -2.70 -13.51
C LYS A 199 -19.68 -4.11 -13.40
#